data_AF-A0A9E3DY66-F1
#
_entry.id   AF-A0A9E3DY66-F1
#
_cell.length_a   1.000
_cell.length_b   1.000
_cell.length_c   1.000
_cell.angle_alpha   90.00
_cell.angle_beta   90.00
_cell.angle_gamma   90.00
#
_symmetry.space_group_name_H-M   'P 1'
#
loop_
_entity.id
_entity.type
_entity.pdbx_description
1 polymer ?
#
loop_
_entity_poly.entity_id
_entity_poly.type
_entity_poly.pdbx_seq_one_letter_code
_entity_poly.pdbx_strand_id
1 'polypeptide(L)'
;MAADLETQLVTYLIGAHAIENHSPQLLAEAIELTGDEKLAEIYRAHSLETEEHAREIAERLAAHNPAASLPPDAGLGLDALGMRLSSDDGRATPASLAIAAYALENLEIAAYHLLHGVARRAGDLDTVAIADRILEQEEAAAEHIASTFDRALAVSLGELA
;
A
#
# COMPACT_ATOMS: atom_id res chain seq x y z
N MET A 1 -7.87 -16.14 24.62
CA MET A 1 -7.42 -16.86 23.40
C MET A 1 -8.32 -16.53 22.21
N ALA A 2 -9.61 -16.88 22.18
CA ALA A 2 -10.50 -16.48 21.06
C ALA A 2 -10.81 -14.96 21.01
N ALA A 3 -11.17 -14.36 22.15
CA ALA A 3 -11.40 -12.91 22.25
C ALA A 3 -10.14 -12.06 21.95
N ASP A 4 -8.96 -12.67 22.10
CA ASP A 4 -7.66 -12.05 21.80
C ASP A 4 -7.39 -12.08 20.29
N LEU A 5 -7.71 -13.19 19.62
CA LEU A 5 -7.62 -13.32 18.16
C LEU A 5 -8.57 -12.39 17.42
N GLU A 6 -9.82 -12.26 17.87
CA GLU A 6 -10.80 -11.32 17.27
C GLU A 6 -10.32 -9.87 17.40
N THR A 7 -9.84 -9.47 18.59
CA THR A 7 -9.28 -8.13 18.82
C THR A 7 -8.07 -7.87 17.93
N GLN A 8 -7.20 -8.87 17.78
CA GLN A 8 -6.01 -8.77 16.94
C GLN A 8 -6.36 -8.72 15.45
N LEU A 9 -7.36 -9.48 15.00
CA LEU A 9 -7.89 -9.44 13.63
C LEU A 9 -8.42 -8.04 13.30
N VAL A 10 -9.26 -7.47 14.15
CA VAL A 10 -9.76 -6.09 13.99
C VAL A 10 -8.61 -5.08 13.96
N THR A 11 -7.59 -5.26 14.79
CA THR A 11 -6.39 -4.40 14.81
C THR A 11 -5.65 -4.44 13.48
N TYR A 12 -5.43 -5.63 12.91
CA TYR A 12 -4.76 -5.77 11.62
C TYR A 12 -5.62 -5.28 10.45
N LEU A 13 -6.95 -5.46 10.49
CA LEU A 13 -7.88 -4.88 9.52
C LEU A 13 -7.86 -3.34 9.55
N ILE A 14 -7.82 -2.73 10.74
CA ILE A 14 -7.66 -1.27 10.88
C ILE A 14 -6.32 -0.82 10.30
N GLY A 15 -5.25 -1.56 10.57
CA GLY A 15 -3.91 -1.28 10.03
C GLY A 15 -3.89 -1.33 8.50
N ALA A 16 -4.36 -2.44 7.91
CA ALA A 16 -4.46 -2.58 6.46
C ALA A 16 -5.34 -1.47 5.86
N HIS A 17 -6.53 -1.22 6.42
CA HIS A 17 -7.41 -0.15 5.94
C HIS A 17 -6.74 1.22 5.98
N ALA A 18 -5.97 1.51 7.03
CA ALA A 18 -5.24 2.77 7.13
C ALA A 18 -4.19 2.88 6.02
N ILE A 19 -3.40 1.83 5.77
CA ILE A 19 -2.37 1.84 4.72
C ILE A 19 -3.03 2.06 3.35
N GLU A 20 -4.04 1.28 3.01
CA GLU A 20 -4.78 1.35 1.73
C GLU A 20 -5.40 2.73 1.45
N ASN A 21 -5.84 3.45 2.48
CA ASN A 21 -6.37 4.81 2.29
C ASN A 21 -5.28 5.89 2.16
N HIS A 22 -4.03 5.58 2.49
CA HIS A 22 -2.89 6.49 2.36
C HIS A 22 -2.11 6.25 1.06
N SER A 23 -2.00 4.99 0.60
CA SER A 23 -1.28 4.60 -0.62
C SER A 23 -1.65 5.44 -1.87
N PRO A 24 -2.93 5.79 -2.13
CA PRO A 24 -3.31 6.61 -3.28
C PRO A 24 -2.65 7.99 -3.34
N GLN A 25 -2.28 8.57 -2.18
CA GLN A 25 -1.60 9.87 -2.16
C GLN A 25 -0.18 9.78 -2.74
N LEU A 26 0.56 8.73 -2.37
CA LEU A 26 1.89 8.48 -2.92
C LEU A 26 1.82 8.17 -4.41
N LEU A 27 0.84 7.34 -4.82
CA LEU A 27 0.68 6.96 -6.23
C LEU A 27 0.27 8.16 -7.09
N ALA A 28 -0.61 9.02 -6.61
CA ALA A 28 -0.97 10.27 -7.29
C ALA A 28 0.25 11.19 -7.47
N GLU A 29 1.06 11.37 -6.43
CA GLU A 29 2.30 12.14 -6.50
C GLU A 29 3.30 11.52 -7.49
N ALA A 30 3.45 10.19 -7.47
CA ALA A 30 4.31 9.47 -8.40
C ALA A 30 3.87 9.63 -9.86
N ILE A 31 2.55 9.56 -10.14
CA ILE A 31 1.98 9.79 -11.47
C ILE A 31 2.25 11.24 -11.94
N GLU A 32 2.08 12.23 -11.05
CA GLU A 32 2.27 13.64 -11.40
C GLU A 32 3.75 13.97 -11.67
N LEU A 33 4.65 13.48 -10.83
CA LEU A 33 6.04 13.92 -10.80
C LEU A 33 6.98 13.03 -11.62
N THR A 34 6.55 11.84 -12.05
CA THR A 34 7.46 10.91 -12.73
C THR A 34 7.95 11.41 -14.09
N GLY A 35 7.20 12.28 -14.79
CA GLY A 35 7.60 12.84 -16.09
C GLY A 35 7.77 11.82 -17.23
N ASP A 36 7.47 10.54 -17.01
CA ASP A 36 7.64 9.44 -17.96
C ASP A 36 6.38 8.58 -18.02
N GLU A 37 5.82 8.41 -19.22
CA GLU A 37 4.52 7.73 -19.39
C GLU A 37 4.55 6.27 -18.96
N LYS A 38 5.67 5.55 -19.14
CA LYS A 38 5.73 4.13 -18.75
C LYS A 38 5.73 3.95 -17.24
N LEU A 39 6.39 4.87 -16.52
CA LEU A 39 6.34 4.88 -15.06
C LEU A 39 4.93 5.25 -14.58
N ALA A 40 4.32 6.26 -15.19
CA ALA A 40 2.96 6.68 -14.86
C ALA A 40 1.90 5.59 -15.12
N GLU A 41 2.05 4.79 -16.17
CA GLU A 41 1.17 3.64 -16.46
C GLU A 41 1.19 2.59 -15.34
N ILE A 42 2.37 2.28 -14.79
CA ILE A 42 2.53 1.31 -13.70
C ILE A 42 1.83 1.83 -12.43
N TYR A 43 2.08 3.08 -12.04
CA TYR A 43 1.43 3.67 -10.87
C TYR A 43 -0.09 3.81 -11.03
N ARG A 44 -0.59 4.12 -12.23
CA ARG A 44 -2.03 4.16 -12.53
C ARG A 44 -2.67 2.78 -12.42
N ALA A 45 -2.02 1.74 -12.93
CA ALA A 45 -2.52 0.38 -12.84
C ALA A 45 -2.66 -0.04 -11.37
N HIS A 46 -1.62 0.18 -10.57
CA HIS A 46 -1.64 -0.16 -9.16
C HIS A 46 -2.64 0.69 -8.37
N SER A 47 -2.76 1.99 -8.65
CA SER A 47 -3.77 2.85 -8.00
C SER A 47 -5.20 2.35 -8.13
N LEU A 48 -5.55 1.71 -9.25
CA LEU A 48 -6.88 1.10 -9.42
C LEU A 48 -7.05 -0.17 -8.59
N GLU A 49 -5.98 -0.93 -8.38
CA GLU A 49 -5.98 -2.11 -7.52
C GLU A 49 -6.14 -1.70 -6.05
N THR A 50 -5.35 -0.73 -5.59
CA THR A 50 -5.40 -0.17 -4.24
C THR A 50 -6.80 0.36 -3.88
N GLU A 51 -7.50 1.00 -4.82
CA GLU A 51 -8.89 1.46 -4.60
C GLU A 51 -9.86 0.30 -4.30
N GLU A 52 -9.70 -0.82 -5.01
CA GLU A 52 -10.49 -2.02 -4.76
C GLU A 52 -10.10 -2.70 -3.45
N HIS A 53 -8.80 -2.75 -3.12
CA HIS A 53 -8.30 -3.28 -1.85
C HIS A 53 -8.86 -2.51 -0.66
N ALA A 54 -8.82 -1.18 -0.71
CA ALA A 54 -9.39 -0.30 0.31
C ALA A 54 -10.88 -0.60 0.55
N ARG A 55 -11.66 -0.82 -0.53
CA ARG A 55 -13.08 -1.18 -0.47
C ARG A 55 -13.28 -2.53 0.22
N GLU A 56 -12.52 -3.54 -0.18
CA GLU A 56 -12.66 -4.90 0.34
C GLU A 56 -12.26 -5.01 1.81
N ILE A 57 -11.19 -4.34 2.21
CA ILE A 57 -10.79 -4.27 3.62
C ILE A 57 -11.79 -3.48 4.46
N ALA A 58 -12.40 -2.42 3.92
CA ALA A 58 -13.49 -1.72 4.59
C ALA A 58 -14.69 -2.65 4.83
N GLU A 59 -15.05 -3.47 3.85
CA GLU A 59 -16.14 -4.46 3.98
C GLU A 59 -15.81 -5.53 5.03
N ARG A 60 -14.57 -6.03 5.07
CA ARG A 60 -14.12 -6.95 6.11
C ARG A 60 -14.15 -6.30 7.49
N LEU A 61 -13.63 -5.10 7.64
CA LEU A 61 -13.63 -4.38 8.91
C LEU A 61 -15.07 -4.10 9.41
N ALA A 62 -15.98 -3.71 8.53
CA ALA A 62 -17.38 -3.47 8.87
C ALA A 62 -18.10 -4.74 9.38
N ALA A 63 -17.73 -5.92 8.89
CA ALA A 63 -18.28 -7.19 9.35
C ALA A 63 -17.87 -7.53 10.80
N HIS A 64 -16.67 -7.13 11.23
CA HIS A 64 -16.15 -7.38 12.58
C HIS A 64 -16.43 -6.24 13.56
N ASN A 65 -16.60 -5.00 13.07
CA ASN A 65 -16.75 -3.84 13.92
C ASN A 65 -17.80 -2.83 13.41
N PRO A 66 -19.11 -3.18 13.43
CA PRO A 66 -20.18 -2.33 12.89
C PRO A 66 -20.38 -1.01 13.66
N ALA A 67 -19.88 -0.94 14.89
CA ALA A 67 -20.09 0.17 15.82
C ALA A 67 -18.84 1.04 16.04
N ALA A 68 -17.66 0.61 15.60
CA ALA A 68 -16.52 1.51 15.61
C ALA A 68 -16.70 2.53 14.51
N SER A 69 -16.86 3.78 14.93
CA SER A 69 -16.39 4.88 14.12
C SER A 69 -14.91 4.61 13.85
N LEU A 70 -14.56 4.31 12.60
CA LEU A 70 -13.17 4.35 12.15
C LEU A 70 -12.57 5.63 12.75
N PRO A 71 -11.54 5.54 13.62
CA PRO A 71 -10.91 6.76 14.10
C PRO A 71 -10.47 7.54 12.86
N PRO A 72 -10.87 8.81 12.72
CA PRO A 72 -10.39 9.64 11.62
C PRO A 72 -8.86 9.64 11.71
N ASP A 73 -8.22 9.16 10.65
CA ASP A 73 -6.77 9.16 10.50
C ASP A 73 -5.98 8.82 11.78
N ALA A 74 -6.04 7.56 12.23
CA ALA A 74 -4.93 6.97 12.98
C ALA A 74 -3.71 6.73 12.06
N GLY A 75 -3.50 7.62 11.10
CA GLY A 75 -2.70 7.46 9.90
C GLY A 75 -1.21 7.45 10.23
N LEU A 76 -0.55 6.37 9.83
CA LEU A 76 0.86 6.40 9.50
C LEU A 76 0.98 7.14 8.16
N GLY A 77 0.95 8.48 8.19
CA GLY A 77 1.22 9.27 6.98
C GLY A 77 2.60 8.92 6.40
N LEU A 78 2.80 9.13 5.10
CA LEU A 78 4.09 8.86 4.43
C LEU A 78 5.27 9.50 5.17
N ASP A 79 5.07 10.70 5.72
CA ASP A 79 6.03 11.41 6.58
C ASP A 79 6.35 10.64 7.88
N ALA A 80 5.33 10.04 8.52
CA ALA A 80 5.49 9.24 9.73
C ALA A 80 6.19 7.90 9.47
N LEU A 81 6.07 7.38 8.24
CA LEU A 81 6.76 6.19 7.76
C LEU A 81 8.17 6.49 7.22
N GLY A 82 8.57 7.76 7.18
CA GLY A 82 9.86 8.18 6.62
C GLY A 82 9.98 7.96 5.12
N MET A 83 8.86 7.82 4.40
CA MET A 83 8.81 7.50 2.97
C MET A 83 8.88 8.74 2.07
N ARG A 84 8.88 9.95 2.64
CA ARG A 84 9.12 11.17 1.85
C ARG A 84 10.61 11.34 1.58
N LEU A 85 11.06 10.79 0.46
CA LEU A 85 12.43 10.95 -0.05
C LEU A 85 12.48 12.11 -1.05
N SER A 86 13.22 13.16 -0.72
CA SER A 86 13.38 14.36 -1.56
C SER A 86 14.85 14.59 -1.94
N SER A 87 15.10 15.24 -3.08
CA SER A 87 16.43 15.73 -3.49
C SER A 87 16.85 16.98 -2.72
N ASP A 88 18.09 17.43 -2.93
CA ASP A 88 18.69 18.61 -2.28
C ASP A 88 17.89 19.92 -2.47
N ASP A 89 17.05 20.00 -3.51
CA ASP A 89 16.14 21.12 -3.79
C ASP A 89 14.76 20.98 -3.12
N GLY A 90 14.56 19.91 -2.34
CA GLY A 90 13.33 19.61 -1.62
C GLY A 90 12.21 19.00 -2.47
N ARG A 91 12.48 18.61 -3.73
CA ARG A 91 11.48 17.97 -4.61
C ARG A 91 11.64 16.46 -4.64
N ALA A 92 10.55 15.72 -4.85
CA ALA A 92 10.66 14.30 -5.13
C ALA A 92 11.17 14.09 -6.57
N THR A 93 11.98 13.06 -6.78
CA THR A 93 12.45 12.64 -8.11
C THR A 93 11.79 11.31 -8.47
N PRO A 94 11.70 10.93 -9.76
CA PRO A 94 11.18 9.63 -10.15
C PRO A 94 11.86 8.46 -9.42
N ALA A 95 13.18 8.54 -9.19
CA ALA A 95 13.93 7.54 -8.44
C ALA A 95 13.55 7.50 -6.95
N SER A 96 13.39 8.66 -6.31
CA SER A 96 13.00 8.71 -4.90
C SER A 96 11.55 8.26 -4.68
N LEU A 97 10.66 8.53 -5.65
CA LEU A 97 9.29 8.01 -5.68
C LEU A 97 9.24 6.50 -5.89
N ALA A 98 10.07 5.95 -6.78
CA ALA A 98 10.15 4.50 -6.98
C ALA A 98 10.63 3.76 -5.71
N ILE A 99 11.56 4.35 -4.95
CA ILE A 99 11.97 3.82 -3.64
C ILE A 99 10.81 3.85 -2.65
N ALA A 100 10.11 4.99 -2.55
CA ALA A 100 9.00 5.16 -1.63
C ALA A 100 7.86 4.19 -1.94
N ALA A 101 7.49 4.05 -3.22
CA ALA A 101 6.47 3.12 -3.68
C ALA A 101 6.88 1.69 -3.34
N TYR A 102 8.06 1.24 -3.77
CA TYR A 102 8.53 -0.12 -3.47
C TYR A 102 8.59 -0.45 -1.96
N ALA A 103 8.97 0.52 -1.12
CA ALA A 103 8.97 0.34 0.33
C ALA A 103 7.56 0.21 0.90
N LEU A 104 6.60 0.95 0.36
CA LEU A 104 5.19 0.86 0.72
C LEU A 104 4.61 -0.50 0.34
N GLU A 105 4.85 -0.98 -0.89
CA GLU A 105 4.39 -2.32 -1.32
C GLU A 105 4.89 -3.41 -0.36
N ASN A 106 6.17 -3.35 0.05
CA ASN A 106 6.74 -4.33 0.98
C ASN A 106 6.17 -4.23 2.40
N LEU A 107 5.72 -3.03 2.81
CA LEU A 107 4.99 -2.85 4.05
C LEU A 107 3.60 -3.48 3.97
N GLU A 108 2.89 -3.31 2.84
CA GLU A 108 1.59 -3.91 2.57
C GLU A 108 1.69 -5.44 2.51
N ILE A 109 2.65 -6.00 1.76
CA ILE A 109 2.97 -7.44 1.74
C ILE A 109 3.12 -7.99 3.17
N ALA A 110 3.91 -7.31 4.01
CA ALA A 110 4.09 -7.73 5.40
C ALA A 110 2.79 -7.63 6.23
N ALA A 111 2.01 -6.56 6.04
CA ALA A 111 0.73 -6.39 6.70
C ALA A 111 -0.27 -7.49 6.31
N TYR A 112 -0.35 -7.84 5.03
CA TYR A 112 -1.25 -8.87 4.51
C TYR A 112 -0.84 -10.28 4.94
N HIS A 113 0.45 -10.60 5.02
CA HIS A 113 0.90 -11.86 5.63
C HIS A 113 0.44 -12.01 7.09
N LEU A 114 0.52 -10.93 7.88
CA LEU A 114 0.08 -10.95 9.28
C LEU A 114 -1.45 -11.03 9.38
N LEU A 115 -2.18 -10.29 8.54
CA LEU A 115 -3.63 -10.32 8.46
C LEU A 115 -4.15 -11.72 8.08
N HIS A 116 -3.63 -12.31 7.01
CA HIS A 116 -3.92 -13.69 6.61
C HIS A 116 -3.65 -14.65 7.78
N GLY A 117 -2.49 -14.49 8.44
CA GLY A 117 -2.09 -15.32 9.56
C GLY A 117 -3.08 -15.28 10.74
N VAL A 118 -3.56 -14.11 11.14
CA VAL A 118 -4.53 -13.98 12.24
C VAL A 118 -5.92 -14.44 11.80
N ALA A 119 -6.36 -14.10 10.60
CA ALA A 119 -7.69 -14.47 10.06
C ALA A 119 -7.85 -15.99 10.02
N ARG A 120 -6.84 -16.70 9.50
CA ARG A 120 -6.82 -18.17 9.49
C ARG A 120 -6.91 -18.79 10.88
N ARG A 121 -6.30 -18.17 11.90
CA ARG A 121 -6.35 -18.63 13.29
C ARG A 121 -7.67 -18.30 13.98
N ALA A 122 -8.31 -17.20 13.58
CA ALA A 122 -9.65 -16.81 14.02
C ALA A 122 -10.77 -17.62 13.33
N GLY A 123 -10.46 -18.30 12.21
CA GLY A 123 -11.43 -19.06 11.42
C GLY A 123 -12.21 -18.21 10.42
N ASP A 124 -11.75 -16.99 10.16
CA ASP A 124 -12.33 -16.07 9.19
C ASP A 124 -11.77 -16.36 7.79
N LEU A 125 -12.46 -17.25 7.06
CA LEU A 125 -12.05 -17.69 5.73
C LEU A 125 -12.29 -16.63 4.65
N ASP A 126 -13.23 -15.70 4.88
CA ASP A 126 -13.51 -14.62 3.93
C ASP A 126 -12.34 -13.61 3.92
N THR A 127 -11.84 -13.24 5.10
CA THR A 127 -10.63 -12.40 5.19
C THR A 127 -9.38 -13.12 4.69
N VAL A 128 -9.26 -14.44 4.89
CA VAL A 128 -8.15 -15.23 4.31
C VAL A 128 -8.13 -15.10 2.78
N ALA A 129 -9.27 -15.33 2.13
CA ALA A 129 -9.35 -15.27 0.67
C ALA A 129 -9.05 -13.89 0.10
N ILE A 130 -9.50 -12.83 0.78
CA ILE A 130 -9.20 -11.44 0.39
C ILE A 130 -7.71 -11.13 0.61
N ALA A 131 -7.17 -11.47 1.78
CA ALA A 131 -5.75 -11.20 2.08
C ALA A 131 -4.81 -11.94 1.12
N ASP A 132 -5.13 -13.19 0.73
CA ASP A 132 -4.33 -13.94 -0.25
C ASP A 132 -4.34 -13.27 -1.63
N ARG A 133 -5.51 -12.84 -2.12
CA ARG A 133 -5.58 -12.16 -3.42
C ARG A 133 -4.85 -10.81 -3.40
N ILE A 134 -5.07 -10.00 -2.37
CA ILE A 134 -4.40 -8.70 -2.28
C ILE A 134 -2.89 -8.90 -2.20
N LEU A 135 -2.42 -9.84 -1.38
CA LEU A 135 -1.00 -10.19 -1.29
C LEU A 135 -0.38 -10.54 -2.65
N GLU A 136 -1.06 -11.35 -3.48
CA GLU A 136 -0.59 -11.65 -4.84
C GLU A 136 -0.47 -10.40 -5.72
N GLN A 137 -1.39 -9.44 -5.56
CA GLN A 137 -1.37 -8.17 -6.29
C GLN A 137 -0.25 -7.25 -5.80
N GLU A 138 -0.04 -7.14 -4.48
CA GLU A 138 1.07 -6.35 -3.90
C GLU A 138 2.44 -6.91 -4.28
N GLU A 139 2.61 -8.24 -4.28
CA GLU A 139 3.84 -8.88 -4.73
C GLU A 139 4.14 -8.56 -6.21
N ALA A 140 3.10 -8.58 -7.06
CA ALA A 140 3.22 -8.21 -8.46
C ALA A 140 3.50 -6.70 -8.65
N ALA A 141 2.86 -5.83 -7.87
CA ALA A 141 3.10 -4.39 -7.89
C ALA A 141 4.54 -4.06 -7.48
N ALA A 142 5.04 -4.68 -6.40
CA ALA A 142 6.42 -4.57 -5.97
C ALA A 142 7.41 -5.00 -7.06
N GLU A 143 7.15 -6.13 -7.73
CA GLU A 143 7.99 -6.61 -8.84
C GLU A 143 7.97 -5.64 -10.03
N HIS A 144 6.79 -5.14 -10.41
CA HIS A 144 6.65 -4.15 -11.47
C HIS A 144 7.40 -2.86 -11.15
N ILE A 145 7.24 -2.31 -9.95
CA ILE A 145 7.96 -1.09 -9.52
C ILE A 145 9.47 -1.35 -9.52
N ALA A 146 9.94 -2.47 -8.97
CA ALA A 146 11.36 -2.82 -8.98
C ALA A 146 11.96 -2.91 -10.38
N SER A 147 11.18 -3.42 -11.35
CA SER A 147 11.60 -3.48 -12.76
C SER A 147 11.84 -2.10 -13.40
N THR A 148 11.34 -1.03 -12.78
CA THR A 148 11.48 0.33 -13.29
C THR A 148 12.67 1.10 -12.76
N PHE A 149 13.41 0.58 -11.77
CA PHE A 149 14.44 1.35 -11.05
C PHE A 149 15.48 1.99 -11.97
N ASP A 150 16.00 1.24 -12.95
CA ASP A 150 16.96 1.79 -13.92
C ASP A 150 16.36 2.94 -14.74
N ARG A 151 15.08 2.82 -15.12
CA ARG A 151 14.38 3.87 -15.87
C ARG A 151 14.09 5.08 -14.99
N ALA A 152 13.62 4.87 -13.77
CA ALA A 152 13.37 5.94 -12.80
C ALA A 152 14.66 6.71 -12.48
N LEU A 153 15.78 6.00 -12.36
CA LEU A 153 17.10 6.61 -12.20
C LEU A 153 17.50 7.43 -13.44
N ALA A 154 17.39 6.85 -14.64
CA ALA A 154 17.75 7.53 -15.88
C ALA A 154 16.91 8.80 -16.13
N VAL A 155 15.60 8.78 -15.83
CA VAL A 155 14.75 9.98 -15.90
C VAL A 155 15.21 11.02 -14.87
N SER A 156 15.50 10.59 -13.64
CA SER A 156 15.98 11.50 -12.57
C SER A 156 17.32 12.15 -12.90
N LEU A 157 18.18 11.47 -13.66
CA LEU A 157 19.47 11.97 -14.14
C LEU A 157 19.36 12.79 -15.46
N GLY A 158 18.19 12.85 -16.08
CA GLY A 158 17.98 13.52 -17.37
C GLY A 158 18.57 12.78 -18.57
N GLU A 159 18.78 11.47 -18.47
CA GLU A 159 19.36 10.61 -19.52
C GLU A 159 18.32 10.13 -20.53
N LEU A 160 17.03 10.19 -20.17
CA LEU A 160 15.88 9.90 -21.03
C LEU A 160 15.10 11.21 -21.22
N ALA A 161 15.36 11.90 -22.33
CA ALA A 161 14.66 13.11 -22.77
C ALA A 161 13.88 12.84 -24.06
#